data_AF-A0A954W1J4-F1
#
_entry.id   AF-A0A954W1J4-F1
#
_cell.length_a   1.000
_cell.length_b   1.000
_cell.length_c   1.000
_cell.angle_alpha   90.00
_cell.angle_beta   90.00
_cell.angle_gamma   90.00
#
_symmetry.space_group_name_H-M   'P 1'
#
loop_
_entity.id
_entity.type
_entity.pdbx_description
1 polymer ?
#
loop_
_entity_poly.entity_id
_entity_poly.type
_entity_poly.pdbx_seq_one_letter_code
_entity_poly.pdbx_strand_id
1 'polypeptide(L)'
;MTLLCRIQNVQDATAWEDFVARYAPQIFRWSQRFSLQESDAADVTQEVLVKLVSAMQSFRYEPTKGSFRAWLKSVTSNVVRDMLRRRARSASPHDAQIMDLLENENASTELADYIESAWQQELLEIAEAHVRMRVQPHTWEAYRLTAIENIPAPEAAQTLGLAVADVYVAKSRIIKMLRNEVRALNTETTD
;
A
#
# COMPACT_ATOMS: atom_id res chain seq x y z
N MET A 1 11.62 6.33 20.00
CA MET A 1 10.58 7.37 19.88
C MET A 1 10.16 7.37 18.43
N THR A 2 8.90 7.08 18.19
CA THR A 2 8.39 6.54 16.92
C THR A 2 8.08 7.72 15.99
N LEU A 3 8.14 7.54 14.66
CA LEU A 3 7.83 8.62 13.72
C LEU A 3 6.42 9.20 13.98
N LEU A 4 5.47 8.33 14.36
CA LEU A 4 4.10 8.71 14.70
C LEU A 4 4.00 9.57 15.96
N CYS A 5 4.81 9.27 16.97
CA CYS A 5 4.87 10.08 18.18
C CYS A 5 5.47 11.46 17.89
N ARG A 6 6.45 11.54 16.99
CA ARG A 6 7.08 12.81 16.58
C ARG A 6 6.15 13.71 15.77
N ILE A 7 5.40 13.16 14.80
CA ILE A 7 4.46 13.94 13.98
C ILE A 7 3.24 14.46 14.76
N GLN A 8 2.98 13.98 15.97
CA GLN A 8 1.99 14.60 16.88
C GLN A 8 2.42 16.01 17.31
N ASN A 9 3.74 16.28 17.33
CA ASN A 9 4.23 17.63 17.48
C ASN A 9 4.24 18.33 16.12
N VAL A 10 3.27 19.23 15.90
CA VAL A 10 3.15 20.02 14.67
C VAL A 10 4.39 20.89 14.40
N GLN A 11 5.21 21.15 15.42
CA GLN A 11 6.44 21.93 15.31
C GLN A 11 7.69 21.07 14.95
N ASP A 12 7.59 19.73 14.93
CA ASP A 12 8.69 18.85 14.50
C ASP A 12 8.71 18.75 12.96
N ALA A 13 9.22 19.81 12.32
CA ALA A 13 9.30 19.91 10.85
C ALA A 13 10.05 18.72 10.22
N THR A 14 11.11 18.23 10.87
CA THR A 14 11.88 17.08 10.38
C THR A 14 11.06 15.79 10.40
N ALA A 15 10.24 15.56 11.43
CA ALA A 15 9.35 14.40 11.44
C ALA A 15 8.28 14.49 10.34
N TRP A 16 7.82 15.70 10.03
CA TRP A 16 6.90 15.94 8.91
C TRP A 16 7.57 15.74 7.55
N GLU A 17 8.82 16.15 7.37
CA GLU A 17 9.61 15.87 6.18
C GLU A 17 9.82 14.36 5.99
N ASP A 18 10.23 13.65 7.03
CA ASP A 18 10.39 12.19 7.02
C ASP A 18 9.08 11.48 6.65
N PHE A 19 7.96 11.98 7.20
CA PHE A 19 6.62 11.48 6.91
C PHE A 19 6.24 11.69 5.44
N VAL A 20 6.37 12.92 4.94
CA VAL A 20 6.05 13.25 3.54
C VAL A 20 6.94 12.48 2.58
N ALA A 21 8.25 12.40 2.84
CA ALA A 21 9.20 11.65 2.03
C ALA A 21 8.83 10.16 1.94
N ARG A 22 8.25 9.59 3.01
CA ARG A 22 7.82 8.20 3.05
C ARG A 22 6.50 7.94 2.30
N TYR A 23 5.51 8.82 2.46
CA TYR A 23 4.15 8.54 2.00
C TYR A 23 3.72 9.29 0.74
N ALA A 24 4.31 10.45 0.43
CA ALA A 24 3.97 11.21 -0.77
C ALA A 24 4.20 10.43 -2.07
N PRO A 25 5.31 9.67 -2.26
CA PRO A 25 5.49 8.86 -3.46
C PRO A 25 4.40 7.79 -3.63
N GLN A 26 3.92 7.22 -2.52
CA GLN A 26 2.85 6.21 -2.53
C GLN A 26 1.53 6.84 -2.95
N ILE A 27 1.17 7.96 -2.32
CA ILE A 27 -0.04 8.74 -2.63
C ILE A 27 -0.01 9.18 -4.09
N PHE A 28 1.14 9.61 -4.60
CA PHE A 28 1.30 10.02 -5.99
C PHE A 28 1.06 8.86 -6.97
N ARG A 29 1.63 7.68 -6.72
CA ARG A 29 1.39 6.49 -7.55
C ARG A 29 -0.09 6.10 -7.59
N TRP A 30 -0.79 6.19 -6.46
CA TRP A 30 -2.24 5.96 -6.47
C TRP A 30 -2.94 7.05 -7.29
N SER A 31 -2.58 8.31 -7.08
CA SER A 31 -3.17 9.48 -7.75
C SER A 31 -3.01 9.47 -9.27
N GLN A 32 -1.91 8.90 -9.79
CA GLN A 32 -1.67 8.76 -11.23
C GLN A 32 -2.72 7.91 -11.93
N ARG A 33 -3.29 6.90 -11.26
CA ARG A 33 -4.32 6.06 -11.88
C ARG A 33 -5.71 6.70 -11.91
N PHE A 34 -5.90 7.78 -11.15
CA PHE A 34 -7.17 8.52 -11.08
C PHE A 34 -7.20 9.74 -11.99
N SER A 35 -6.05 10.07 -12.58
CA SER A 35 -5.83 11.28 -13.31
C SER A 35 -5.63 10.94 -14.78
N LEU A 36 -6.42 11.57 -15.66
CA LEU A 36 -6.24 11.43 -17.10
C LEU A 36 -4.96 12.14 -17.57
N GLN A 37 -4.40 13.04 -16.75
CA GLN A 37 -3.16 13.78 -16.97
C GLN A 37 -2.25 13.75 -15.73
N GLU A 38 -0.94 13.80 -15.94
CA GLU A 38 0.05 13.75 -14.85
C GLU A 38 -0.01 14.98 -13.92
N SER A 39 -0.36 16.15 -14.46
CA SER A 39 -0.58 17.38 -13.68
C SER A 39 -1.70 17.22 -12.65
N ASP A 40 -2.79 16.53 -13.03
CA ASP A 40 -3.92 16.30 -12.15
C ASP A 40 -3.55 15.37 -10.99
N ALA A 41 -2.58 14.48 -11.18
CA ALA A 41 -2.12 13.55 -10.14
C ALA A 41 -1.27 14.26 -9.07
N ALA A 42 -0.46 15.23 -9.47
CA ALA A 42 0.31 16.07 -8.56
C ALA A 42 -0.62 16.91 -7.68
N ASP A 43 -1.65 17.53 -8.28
CA ASP A 43 -2.65 18.31 -7.56
C ASP A 43 -3.46 17.46 -6.57
N VAL A 44 -3.87 16.25 -6.99
CA VAL A 44 -4.53 15.28 -6.11
C VAL A 44 -3.63 14.91 -4.93
N THR A 45 -2.36 14.65 -5.21
CA THR A 45 -1.38 14.30 -4.17
C THR A 45 -1.21 15.42 -3.15
N GLN A 46 -1.09 16.67 -3.61
CA GLN A 46 -0.99 17.82 -2.72
C GLN A 46 -2.24 17.98 -1.86
N GLU A 47 -3.44 17.87 -2.42
CA GLU A 47 -4.68 17.99 -1.66
C GLU A 47 -4.83 16.86 -0.62
N VAL A 48 -4.45 15.62 -0.98
CA VAL A 48 -4.37 14.50 -0.03
C VAL A 48 -3.42 14.82 1.12
N LEU A 49 -2.20 15.29 0.82
CA LEU A 49 -1.21 15.61 1.85
C LEU A 49 -1.70 16.73 2.77
N VAL A 50 -2.30 17.80 2.25
CA VAL A 50 -2.84 18.91 3.06
C VAL A 50 -3.95 18.43 3.99
N LYS A 51 -4.90 17.66 3.47
CA LYS A 51 -5.98 17.09 4.30
C LYS A 51 -5.43 16.10 5.31
N LEU A 52 -4.38 15.37 4.96
CA LEU A 52 -3.75 14.44 5.87
C LEU A 52 -3.03 15.13 7.01
N VAL A 53 -2.27 16.20 6.73
CA VAL A 53 -1.66 17.07 7.77
C VAL A 53 -2.75 17.58 8.72
N SER A 54 -3.88 18.03 8.18
CA SER A 54 -5.02 18.51 8.98
C SER A 54 -5.64 17.38 9.83
N ALA A 55 -5.83 16.19 9.25
CA ALA A 55 -6.37 15.03 9.96
C ALA A 55 -5.43 14.58 11.09
N MET A 56 -4.12 14.62 10.83
CA MET A 56 -3.06 14.28 11.78
C MET A 56 -3.02 15.19 13.01
N GLN A 57 -3.32 16.49 12.87
CA GLN A 57 -3.40 17.41 14.03
C GLN A 57 -4.45 16.97 15.05
N SER A 58 -5.51 16.29 14.60
CA SER A 58 -6.57 15.74 15.46
C SER A 58 -6.40 14.23 15.71
N PHE A 59 -5.43 13.59 15.05
CA PHE A 59 -5.22 12.16 15.14
C PHE A 59 -4.55 11.78 16.46
N ARG A 60 -5.25 10.96 17.24
CA ARG A 60 -4.67 10.26 18.38
C ARG A 60 -4.48 8.81 17.96
N TYR A 61 -3.21 8.40 17.86
CA TYR A 61 -2.89 7.02 17.56
C TYR A 61 -3.36 6.14 18.72
N GLU A 62 -4.33 5.27 18.44
CA GLU A 62 -4.84 4.27 19.37
C GLU A 62 -4.58 2.88 18.77
N PRO A 63 -3.58 2.12 19.27
CA PRO A 63 -3.25 0.79 18.75
C PRO A 63 -4.43 -0.19 18.75
N THR A 64 -5.39 0.02 19.65
CA THR A 64 -6.62 -0.77 19.79
C THR A 64 -7.63 -0.55 18.66
N LYS A 65 -7.52 0.57 17.91
CA LYS A 65 -8.43 0.93 16.81
C LYS A 65 -7.91 0.54 15.42
N GLY A 66 -6.66 0.08 15.32
CA GLY A 66 -6.06 -0.37 14.07
C GLY A 66 -4.64 0.18 13.84
N SER A 67 -4.01 -0.23 12.74
CA SER A 67 -2.69 0.29 12.37
C SER A 67 -2.79 1.72 11.85
N PHE A 68 -1.72 2.50 12.04
CA PHE A 68 -1.61 3.83 11.44
C PHE A 68 -1.77 3.78 9.93
N ARG A 69 -1.21 2.73 9.31
CA ARG A 69 -1.31 2.45 7.89
C ARG A 69 -2.75 2.28 7.42
N ALA A 70 -3.59 1.56 8.18
CA ALA A 70 -5.01 1.42 7.88
C ALA A 70 -5.77 2.76 8.02
N TRP A 71 -5.40 3.58 9.01
CA TRP A 71 -5.94 4.93 9.16
C TRP A 71 -5.53 5.84 7.99
N LEU A 72 -4.24 5.87 7.64
CA LEU A 72 -3.67 6.62 6.51
C LEU A 72 -4.35 6.24 5.20
N LYS A 73 -4.53 4.93 4.96
CA LYS A 73 -5.32 4.42 3.84
C LYS A 73 -6.75 4.98 3.86
N SER A 74 -7.45 4.87 4.98
CA SER A 74 -8.85 5.32 5.10
C SER A 74 -8.99 6.83 4.83
N VAL A 75 -8.08 7.64 5.37
CA VAL A 75 -8.02 9.08 5.11
C VAL A 75 -7.76 9.31 3.62
N THR A 76 -6.76 8.68 3.04
CA THR A 76 -6.41 8.85 1.62
C THR A 76 -7.57 8.49 0.70
N SER A 77 -8.22 7.34 0.91
CA SER A 77 -9.40 6.93 0.13
C SER A 77 -10.57 7.91 0.28
N ASN A 78 -10.81 8.43 1.49
CA ASN A 78 -11.86 9.43 1.71
C ASN A 78 -11.56 10.75 1.00
N VAL A 79 -10.30 11.22 1.04
CA VAL A 79 -9.90 12.45 0.35
C VAL A 79 -10.04 12.29 -1.16
N VAL A 80 -9.52 11.21 -1.74
CA VAL A 80 -9.63 10.98 -3.19
C VAL A 80 -11.11 10.90 -3.61
N ARG A 81 -11.95 10.21 -2.82
CA ARG A 81 -13.40 10.17 -3.07
C ARG A 81 -14.04 11.55 -3.04
N ASP A 82 -13.71 12.38 -2.06
CA ASP A 82 -14.23 13.75 -1.95
C ASP A 82 -13.77 14.66 -3.10
N MET A 83 -12.56 14.45 -3.61
CA MET A 83 -12.02 15.17 -4.76
C MET A 83 -12.76 14.81 -6.04
N LEU A 84 -12.93 13.51 -6.30
CA LEU A 84 -13.68 13.04 -7.48
C LEU A 84 -15.13 13.55 -7.44
N ARG A 85 -15.79 13.51 -6.27
CA ARG A 85 -17.14 14.08 -6.09
C ARG A 85 -17.20 15.60 -6.29
N ARG A 86 -16.12 16.34 -6.06
CA ARG A 86 -16.07 17.80 -6.32
C ARG A 86 -15.79 18.11 -7.78
N ARG A 87 -14.86 17.38 -8.42
CA ARG A 87 -14.62 17.45 -9.87
C ARG A 87 -15.89 17.11 -10.64
N ALA A 88 -16.62 16.07 -10.24
CA ALA A 88 -17.93 15.69 -10.75
C ALA A 88 -18.93 16.84 -10.82
N ARG A 89 -19.07 17.58 -9.72
CA ARG A 89 -20.03 18.69 -9.59
C ARG A 89 -19.61 19.94 -10.36
N SER A 90 -18.35 20.01 -10.77
CA SER A 90 -17.76 21.15 -11.48
C SER A 90 -17.50 20.84 -12.97
N ALA A 91 -17.71 19.59 -13.38
CA ALA A 91 -17.49 19.13 -14.75
C ALA A 91 -18.54 19.73 -15.69
N SER A 92 -18.08 20.19 -16.85
CA SER A 92 -18.97 20.67 -17.91
C SER A 92 -19.63 19.48 -18.61
N PRO A 93 -20.82 19.61 -19.23
CA PRO A 93 -21.45 18.54 -20.02
C PRO A 93 -20.58 17.97 -21.16
N HIS A 94 -19.46 18.64 -21.50
CA HIS A 94 -18.46 18.16 -22.46
C HIS A 94 -17.48 17.11 -21.91
N ASP A 95 -17.39 16.95 -20.58
CA ASP A 95 -16.49 15.98 -19.94
C ASP A 95 -17.19 14.61 -19.77
N ALA A 96 -17.68 14.06 -20.89
CA ALA A 96 -18.46 12.82 -20.91
C ALA A 96 -17.73 11.63 -20.24
N GLN A 97 -16.40 11.56 -20.37
CA GLN A 97 -15.57 10.51 -19.75
C GLN A 97 -15.49 10.63 -18.21
N ILE A 98 -15.56 11.86 -17.68
CA ILE A 98 -15.58 12.09 -16.23
C ILE A 98 -16.97 11.71 -15.70
N MET A 99 -18.04 12.11 -16.39
CA MET A 99 -19.43 11.76 -16.02
C MET A 99 -19.68 10.25 -16.02
N ASP A 100 -19.14 9.50 -17.00
CA ASP A 100 -19.27 8.03 -17.10
C ASP A 100 -18.54 7.30 -15.95
N LEU A 101 -17.41 7.85 -15.48
CA LEU A 101 -16.69 7.38 -14.29
C LEU A 101 -17.42 7.69 -12.97
N LEU A 102 -18.45 8.53 -12.98
CA LEU A 102 -19.09 9.10 -11.79
C LEU A 102 -20.54 8.66 -11.58
N GLU A 103 -21.29 8.40 -12.66
CA GLU A 103 -22.65 7.85 -12.58
C GLU A 103 -22.67 6.42 -12.02
N ASN A 104 -21.51 5.76 -12.00
CA ASN A 104 -21.35 4.45 -11.42
C ASN A 104 -21.01 4.57 -9.92
N GLU A 105 -21.95 4.32 -9.01
CA GLU A 105 -21.65 4.16 -7.56
C GLU A 105 -20.48 3.18 -7.34
N ASN A 106 -20.32 2.21 -8.26
CA ASN A 106 -19.22 1.26 -8.30
C ASN A 106 -17.84 1.93 -8.43
N ALA A 107 -17.69 3.04 -9.13
CA ALA A 107 -16.38 3.66 -9.34
C ALA A 107 -15.74 4.13 -8.02
N SER A 108 -16.55 4.54 -7.05
CA SER A 108 -16.08 4.92 -5.71
C SER A 108 -15.66 3.73 -4.84
N THR A 109 -16.24 2.55 -5.11
CA THR A 109 -15.92 1.27 -4.47
C THR A 109 -14.70 0.63 -5.12
N GLU A 110 -14.68 0.55 -6.45
CA GLU A 110 -13.54 0.11 -7.26
C GLU A 110 -12.27 0.90 -6.96
N LEU A 111 -12.41 2.21 -6.71
CA LEU A 111 -11.33 3.07 -6.25
C LEU A 111 -10.75 2.62 -4.89
N ALA A 112 -11.62 2.36 -3.92
CA ALA A 112 -11.20 1.94 -2.59
C ALA A 112 -10.52 0.56 -2.65
N ASP A 113 -11.02 -0.33 -3.50
CA ASP A 113 -10.48 -1.66 -3.75
C ASP A 113 -9.13 -1.60 -4.48
N TYR A 114 -8.96 -0.64 -5.40
CA TYR A 114 -7.68 -0.40 -6.06
C TYR A 114 -6.63 0.13 -5.08
N ILE A 115 -6.96 1.13 -4.27
CA ILE A 115 -6.04 1.66 -3.24
C ILE A 115 -5.67 0.54 -2.26
N GLU A 116 -6.64 -0.28 -1.86
CA GLU A 116 -6.37 -1.46 -1.03
C GLU A 116 -5.40 -2.42 -1.71
N SER A 117 -5.65 -2.77 -2.96
CA SER A 117 -4.83 -3.73 -3.71
C SER A 117 -3.40 -3.21 -3.93
N ALA A 118 -3.25 -1.95 -4.33
CA ALA A 118 -1.95 -1.30 -4.51
C ALA A 118 -1.17 -1.22 -3.20
N TRP A 119 -1.86 -0.94 -2.09
CA TRP A 119 -1.28 -0.94 -0.75
C TRP A 119 -0.80 -2.34 -0.32
N GLN A 120 -1.63 -3.37 -0.51
CA GLN A 120 -1.28 -4.76 -0.19
C GLN A 120 -0.09 -5.25 -1.04
N GLN A 121 -0.05 -4.89 -2.31
CA GLN A 121 1.05 -5.24 -3.20
C GLN A 121 2.35 -4.60 -2.72
N GLU A 122 2.35 -3.30 -2.38
CA GLU A 122 3.56 -2.63 -1.89
C GLU A 122 4.05 -3.24 -0.56
N LEU A 123 3.13 -3.57 0.36
CA LEU A 123 3.50 -4.28 1.59
C LEU A 123 4.12 -5.64 1.29
N LEU A 124 3.58 -6.37 0.32
CA LEU A 124 4.11 -7.66 -0.09
C LEU A 124 5.50 -7.49 -0.71
N GLU A 125 5.72 -6.51 -1.59
CA GLU A 125 7.02 -6.25 -2.20
C GLU A 125 8.11 -5.94 -1.16
N ILE A 126 7.80 -5.10 -0.16
CA ILE A 126 8.71 -4.81 0.95
C ILE A 126 8.96 -6.08 1.77
N ALA A 127 7.90 -6.83 2.11
CA ALA A 127 8.03 -8.07 2.87
C ALA A 127 8.86 -9.12 2.13
N GLU A 128 8.70 -9.23 0.81
CA GLU A 128 9.47 -10.12 -0.05
C GLU A 128 10.94 -9.71 -0.07
N ALA A 129 11.26 -8.43 -0.21
CA ALA A 129 12.62 -7.93 -0.14
C ALA A 129 13.28 -8.27 1.20
N HIS A 130 12.58 -8.04 2.32
CA HIS A 130 13.08 -8.36 3.66
C HIS A 130 13.27 -9.87 3.88
N VAL A 131 12.29 -10.69 3.52
CA VAL A 131 12.36 -12.15 3.68
C VAL A 131 13.46 -12.73 2.81
N ARG A 132 13.61 -12.26 1.57
CA ARG A 132 14.66 -12.72 0.65
C ARG A 132 16.07 -12.50 1.20
N MET A 133 16.31 -11.43 1.96
CA MET A 133 17.60 -11.18 2.62
C MET A 133 17.88 -12.13 3.81
N ARG A 134 16.86 -12.77 4.38
CA ARG A 134 16.95 -13.57 5.62
C ARG A 134 16.92 -15.09 5.37
N VAL A 135 16.74 -15.53 4.13
CA VAL A 135 16.61 -16.94 3.75
C VAL A 135 17.69 -17.37 2.78
N GLN A 136 17.97 -18.67 2.75
CA GLN A 136 18.92 -19.21 1.78
C GLN A 136 18.36 -19.10 0.34
N PRO A 137 19.20 -18.83 -0.68
CA PRO A 137 18.76 -18.64 -2.06
C PRO A 137 17.88 -19.78 -2.59
N HIS A 138 18.23 -21.04 -2.34
CA HIS A 138 17.43 -22.20 -2.79
C HIS A 138 16.06 -22.31 -2.08
N THR A 139 15.93 -21.79 -0.85
CA THR A 139 14.66 -21.78 -0.12
C THR A 139 13.71 -20.74 -0.71
N TRP A 140 14.25 -19.57 -1.06
CA TRP A 140 13.52 -18.55 -1.81
C TRP A 140 13.11 -19.07 -3.18
N GLU A 141 14.02 -19.74 -3.88
CA GLU A 141 13.76 -20.26 -5.22
C GLU A 141 12.67 -21.33 -5.23
N ALA A 142 12.66 -22.24 -4.25
CA ALA A 142 11.58 -23.21 -4.08
C ALA A 142 10.21 -22.53 -3.88
N TYR A 143 10.15 -21.44 -3.13
CA TYR A 143 8.93 -20.62 -3.02
C TYR A 143 8.58 -19.94 -4.36
N ARG A 144 9.55 -19.32 -5.04
CA ARG A 144 9.37 -18.61 -6.31
C ARG A 144 8.77 -19.52 -7.38
N LEU A 145 9.38 -20.68 -7.62
CA LEU A 145 8.91 -21.65 -8.61
C LEU A 145 7.48 -22.14 -8.30
N THR A 146 7.17 -22.43 -7.02
CA THR A 146 5.91 -23.09 -6.66
C THR A 146 4.75 -22.17 -6.27
N ALA A 147 5.03 -20.95 -5.81
CA ALA A 147 4.01 -20.01 -5.35
C ALA A 147 3.78 -18.86 -6.34
N ILE A 148 4.82 -18.47 -7.09
CA ILE A 148 4.73 -17.37 -8.06
C ILE A 148 4.58 -17.93 -9.48
N GLU A 149 5.45 -18.87 -9.88
CA GLU A 149 5.41 -19.45 -11.24
C GLU A 149 4.46 -20.64 -11.38
N ASN A 150 3.84 -21.07 -10.27
CA ASN A 150 2.87 -22.16 -10.22
C ASN A 150 3.40 -23.51 -10.77
N ILE A 151 4.72 -23.72 -10.69
CA ILE A 151 5.36 -24.99 -11.07
C ILE A 151 5.06 -26.05 -9.99
N PRO A 152 4.70 -27.29 -10.38
CA PRO A 152 4.48 -28.37 -9.42
C PRO A 152 5.70 -28.65 -8.54
N ALA A 153 5.47 -28.93 -7.26
CA ALA A 153 6.56 -29.19 -6.30
C ALA A 153 7.53 -30.31 -6.73
N PRO A 154 7.10 -31.42 -7.38
CA PRO A 154 8.03 -32.43 -7.89
C PRO A 154 8.96 -31.93 -9.00
N GLU A 155 8.47 -31.05 -9.86
CA GLU A 155 9.26 -30.46 -10.96
C GLU A 155 10.23 -29.40 -10.42
N ALA A 156 9.77 -28.53 -9.51
CA ALA A 156 10.63 -27.58 -8.81
C ALA A 156 11.74 -28.29 -8.00
N ALA A 157 11.43 -29.44 -7.38
CA ALA A 157 12.40 -30.24 -6.65
C ALA A 157 13.49 -30.80 -7.57
N GLN A 158 13.13 -31.29 -8.76
CA GLN A 158 14.10 -31.74 -9.76
C GLN A 158 15.00 -30.60 -10.24
N THR A 159 14.41 -29.44 -10.57
CA THR A 159 15.15 -28.25 -11.02
C THR A 159 16.15 -27.75 -9.97
N LEU A 160 15.80 -27.85 -8.69
CA LEU A 160 16.63 -27.37 -7.58
C LEU A 160 17.55 -28.43 -6.97
N GLY A 161 17.44 -29.69 -7.39
CA GLY A 161 18.17 -30.81 -6.78
C GLY A 161 17.80 -31.06 -5.30
N LEU A 162 16.54 -30.80 -4.93
CA LEU A 162 16.02 -30.94 -3.56
C LEU A 162 15.05 -32.12 -3.44
N ALA A 163 14.78 -32.57 -2.22
CA ALA A 163 13.65 -33.48 -2.00
C ALA A 163 12.32 -32.71 -2.14
N VAL A 164 11.29 -33.37 -2.66
CA VAL A 164 9.94 -32.77 -2.81
C VAL A 164 9.41 -32.27 -1.46
N ALA A 165 9.70 -33.00 -0.38
CA ALA A 165 9.35 -32.58 0.99
C ALA A 165 9.98 -31.24 1.37
N ASP A 166 11.24 -31.00 1.00
CA ASP A 166 11.96 -29.76 1.31
C ASP A 166 11.37 -28.57 0.56
N VAL A 167 10.87 -28.78 -0.66
CA VAL A 167 10.17 -27.74 -1.44
C VAL A 167 8.88 -27.32 -0.73
N TYR A 168 8.08 -28.26 -0.21
CA TYR A 168 6.88 -27.94 0.56
C TYR A 168 7.21 -27.21 1.87
N VAL A 169 8.25 -27.65 2.58
CA VAL A 169 8.73 -27.00 3.81
C VAL A 169 9.20 -25.58 3.52
N ALA A 170 9.98 -25.38 2.46
CA ALA A 170 10.45 -24.07 2.02
C ALA A 170 9.27 -23.15 1.70
N LYS A 171 8.31 -23.59 0.87
CA LYS A 171 7.10 -22.81 0.53
C LYS A 171 6.33 -22.39 1.79
N SER A 172 6.03 -23.34 2.68
CA SER A 172 5.29 -23.07 3.92
C SER A 172 6.03 -22.08 4.83
N ARG A 173 7.36 -22.26 4.97
CA ARG A 173 8.22 -21.37 5.75
C ARG A 173 8.21 -19.95 5.20
N ILE A 174 8.41 -19.76 3.90
CA ILE A 174 8.41 -18.44 3.26
C ILE A 174 7.05 -17.77 3.41
N ILE A 175 5.95 -18.47 3.15
CA ILE A 175 4.59 -17.93 3.33
C ILE A 175 4.38 -17.48 4.78
N LYS A 176 4.83 -18.26 5.77
CA LYS A 176 4.75 -17.87 7.18
C LYS A 176 5.59 -16.63 7.49
N MET A 177 6.80 -16.55 6.95
CA MET A 177 7.67 -15.38 7.11
C MET A 177 7.06 -14.13 6.48
N LEU A 178 6.55 -14.21 5.24
CA LEU A 178 5.88 -13.10 4.56
C LEU A 178 4.65 -12.62 5.33
N ARG A 179 3.80 -13.52 5.82
CA ARG A 179 2.65 -13.13 6.66
C ARG A 179 3.08 -12.41 7.93
N ASN A 180 4.13 -12.88 8.57
CA ASN A 180 4.65 -12.24 9.78
C ASN A 180 5.26 -10.88 9.47
N GLU A 181 5.99 -10.76 8.36
CA GLU A 181 6.61 -9.52 7.92
C GLU A 181 5.55 -8.48 7.51
N VAL A 182 4.51 -8.87 6.76
CA VAL A 182 3.39 -7.98 6.44
C VAL A 182 2.64 -7.53 7.69
N ARG A 183 2.46 -8.41 8.68
CA ARG A 183 1.91 -8.03 9.99
C ARG A 183 2.84 -7.06 10.72
N ALA A 184 4.15 -7.35 10.72
CA ALA A 184 5.16 -6.50 11.32
C ALA A 184 5.19 -5.13 10.65
N LEU A 185 5.20 -5.00 9.33
CA LEU A 185 5.17 -3.72 8.62
C LEU A 185 3.89 -2.91 8.91
N ASN A 186 2.77 -3.59 9.16
CA ASN A 186 1.55 -2.96 9.63
C ASN A 186 1.67 -2.46 11.09
N THR A 187 2.53 -3.05 11.91
CA THR A 187 2.76 -2.66 13.32
C THR A 187 4.02 -1.83 13.56
N GLU A 188 5.10 -1.96 12.79
CA GLU A 188 6.41 -1.29 12.96
C GLU A 188 6.36 0.20 12.61
N THR A 189 5.27 0.65 11.97
CA THR A 189 5.03 2.10 11.91
C THR A 189 4.75 2.67 13.30
N THR A 190 4.46 1.81 14.28
CA THR A 190 4.12 2.16 15.66
C THR A 190 5.33 2.35 16.58
N ASP A 191 6.53 1.84 16.27
CA ASP A 191 7.76 1.89 17.10
C ASP A 191 8.85 2.85 16.54
#